data_AF-A0A969GFL6-F1
#
_entry.id   AF-A0A969GFL6-F1
#
_cell.length_a   1.000
_cell.length_b   1.000
_cell.length_c   1.000
_cell.angle_alpha   90.00
_cell.angle_beta   90.00
_cell.angle_gamma   90.00
#
_symmetry.space_group_name_H-M   'P 1'
#
loop_
_entity.id
_entity.type
_entity.pdbx_description
1 polymer ?
#
loop_
_entity_poly.entity_id
_entity_poly.type
_entity_poly.pdbx_seq_one_letter_code
_entity_poly.pdbx_strand_id
1 'polypeptide(L)' 'MRPTPSDATIYLKARVVDEADGKVNVEAELIANDKVCATCKGLFVAVSEGHPAYHRW' A
#
# COMPACT_ATOMS: atom_id res chain seq x y z
N MET A 1 -0.30 -14.23 -11.46
CA MET A 1 -1.35 -13.50 -10.70
C MET A 1 -2.71 -13.83 -11.28
N ARG A 2 -3.76 -13.82 -10.45
CA ARG A 2 -5.14 -14.12 -10.87
C ARG A 2 -5.95 -12.82 -10.89
N PRO A 3 -6.94 -12.66 -11.79
CA PRO A 3 -7.86 -11.54 -11.70
C PRO A 3 -8.48 -11.44 -10.31
N THR A 4 -8.60 -10.22 -9.79
CA THR A 4 -9.31 -9.96 -8.54
C THR A 4 -10.82 -10.06 -8.82
N PRO A 5 -11.54 -10.98 -8.17
CA PRO A 5 -12.99 -11.08 -8.32
C PRO A 5 -13.69 -9.82 -7.80
N SER A 6 -14.79 -9.42 -8.44
CA SER A 6 -15.59 -8.24 -8.05
C SER A 6 -16.67 -8.54 -7.00
N ASP A 7 -16.91 -9.82 -6.72
CA ASP A 7 -18.01 -10.35 -5.88
C ASP A 7 -17.50 -11.07 -4.62
N ALA A 8 -16.22 -10.92 -4.28
CA ALA A 8 -15.62 -11.52 -3.09
C ALA A 8 -15.06 -10.46 -2.14
N THR A 9 -14.98 -10.81 -0.85
CA THR A 9 -14.25 -10.00 0.13
C THR A 9 -12.77 -9.99 -0.21
N ILE A 10 -12.17 -8.81 -0.15
CA ILE A 10 -10.77 -8.59 -0.45
C ILE A 10 -10.03 -8.22 0.83
N TYR A 11 -8.91 -8.89 1.09
CA TYR A 11 -7.98 -8.54 2.16
C TYR A 11 -6.74 -7.87 1.56
N LEU A 12 -6.44 -6.65 2.00
CA LEU A 12 -5.16 -6.01 1.74
C LEU A 12 -4.26 -6.19 2.95
N LYS A 13 -3.17 -6.94 2.80
CA LYS A 13 -2.16 -7.12 3.84
C LYS A 13 -0.89 -6.40 3.43
N ALA A 14 -0.43 -5.47 4.25
CA ALA A 14 0.72 -4.62 3.97
C ALA A 14 1.73 -4.69 5.11
N ARG A 15 3.02 -4.56 4.78
CA ARG A 15 4.11 -4.46 5.76
C ARG A 15 5.17 -3.48 5.28
N VAL A 16 5.79 -2.77 6.23
CA VAL A 16 6.97 -1.96 5.97
C VAL A 16 8.13 -2.87 5.59
N VAL A 17 8.89 -2.47 4.57
CA VAL A 17 10.08 -3.20 4.11
C VAL A 17 11.35 -2.37 4.21
N ASP A 18 11.21 -1.06 4.22
CA ASP A 18 12.30 -0.11 4.40
C ASP A 18 11.73 1.23 4.88
N GLU A 19 12.45 1.90 5.77
CA GLU A 19 12.08 3.20 6.33
C GLU A 19 13.33 4.06 6.50
N ALA A 20 13.29 5.26 5.90
CA ALA A 20 14.37 6.23 5.96
C ALA A 20 13.85 7.65 5.74
N ASP A 21 14.34 8.61 6.52
CA ASP A 21 14.13 10.06 6.31
C ASP A 21 12.66 10.47 6.06
N GLY A 22 11.74 9.95 6.88
CA GLY A 22 10.31 10.24 6.75
C GLY A 22 9.64 9.60 5.53
N LYS A 23 10.31 8.66 4.88
CA LYS A 23 9.79 7.86 3.77
C LYS A 23 9.75 6.39 4.18
N VAL A 24 8.68 5.71 3.81
CA VAL A 24 8.43 4.31 4.14
C VAL A 24 8.07 3.56 2.87
N ASN A 25 8.88 2.58 2.50
CA ASN A 25 8.55 1.61 1.47
C ASN A 25 7.71 0.49 2.09
N VAL A 26 6.54 0.23 1.50
CA VAL A 26 5.60 -0.80 1.92
C VAL A 26 5.40 -1.79 0.78
N GLU A 27 5.41 -3.07 1.11
CA GLU A 27 4.94 -4.12 0.21
C GLU A 27 3.59 -4.63 0.72
N ALA A 28 2.69 -4.93 -0.21
CA ALA A 28 1.39 -5.48 0.13
C ALA A 28 0.92 -6.55 -0.86
N GLU A 29 0.02 -7.39 -0.35
CA GLU A 29 -0.69 -8.41 -1.11
C GLU A 29 -2.20 -8.14 -1.06
N LEU A 30 -2.84 -8.24 -2.22
CA LEU A 30 -4.29 -8.24 -2.37
C LEU A 30 -4.76 -9.68 -2.47
N ILE A 31 -5.53 -10.12 -1.48
CA ILE A 31 -5.93 -11.52 -1.29
C ILE A 31 -7.44 -11.65 -1.42
N ALA A 32 -7.89 -12.57 -2.26
CA ALA A 32 -9.30 -12.93 -2.41
C ALA A 32 -9.43 -14.45 -2.42
N ASN A 33 -10.42 -15.00 -1.72
CA ASN A 33 -10.62 -16.47 -1.63
C ASN A 33 -9.33 -17.22 -1.28
N ASP A 34 -8.61 -16.72 -0.26
CA ASP A 34 -7.33 -17.21 0.25
C ASP A 34 -6.19 -17.29 -0.78
N LYS A 35 -6.29 -16.53 -1.87
CA LYS A 35 -5.29 -16.47 -2.94
C LYS A 35 -4.81 -15.05 -3.20
N VAL A 36 -3.51 -14.90 -3.40
CA VAL A 36 -2.92 -13.62 -3.84
C VAL A 36 -3.32 -13.35 -5.29
N CYS A 37 -4.07 -12.27 -5.49
CA CYS A 37 -4.49 -11.79 -6.80
C CYS A 37 -3.51 -10.75 -7.36
N ALA A 38 -3.03 -9.85 -6.50
CA ALA A 38 -2.07 -8.81 -6.85
C ALA A 38 -1.07 -8.55 -5.71
N THR A 39 0.07 -7.95 -6.05
CA THR A 39 1.01 -7.37 -5.11
C THR A 39 1.25 -5.93 -5.51
N CYS A 40 1.56 -5.08 -4.53
CA CYS A 40 1.92 -3.71 -4.81
C CYS A 40 3.09 -3.27 -3.93
N LYS A 41 3.81 -2.27 -4.42
CA LYS A 41 4.81 -1.52 -3.68
C LYS A 41 4.34 -0.07 -3.61
N GLY A 42 4.36 0.49 -2.41
CA GLY A 42 3.97 1.88 -2.17
C GLY A 42 5.05 2.62 -1.39
N LEU A 43 5.28 3.88 -1.77
CA LEU A 43 6.10 4.80 -1.00
C LEU A 43 5.16 5.73 -0.23
N PHE A 44 5.24 5.68 1.09
CA PHE A 44 4.56 6.61 1.99
C PHE A 44 5.55 7.68 2.43
N VAL A 45 5.14 8.94 2.42
CA VAL A 45 5.99 10.07 2.79
C VAL A 45 5.27 10.87 3.87
N ALA A 46 5.93 11.05 5.02
CA ALA A 46 5.45 11.94 6.06
C ALA A 46 5.55 13.39 5.58
N VAL A 47 4.44 14.11 5.62
CA VAL A 47 4.36 15.49 5.14
C VAL A 47 4.16 16.43 6.32
N SER A 48 5.16 17.26 6.60
CA SER A 48 5.14 18.27 7.66
C SER A 48 4.72 19.65 7.13
N GLU A 49 4.37 20.56 8.06
CA GLU A 49 4.03 21.94 7.74
C GLU A 49 5.18 22.61 6.96
N GLY A 50 4.83 23.38 5.91
CA GLY A 50 5.80 23.96 4.97
C GLY A 50 6.09 23.11 3.73
N HIS A 51 5.66 21.85 3.66
CA HIS A 51 5.78 21.04 2.46
C HIS A 51 4.68 21.42 1.43
N PRO A 52 4.97 21.51 0.11
CA PRO A 52 3.97 21.89 -0.90
C PRO A 52 2.70 21.03 -0.95
N ALA A 53 2.80 19.80 -0.44
CA ALA A 53 1.69 18.86 -0.35
C ALA A 53 0.97 18.84 1.01
N TYR A 54 1.34 19.69 1.98
CA TYR A 54 0.83 19.63 3.36
C TYR A 54 -0.69 19.79 3.48
N HIS A 55 -1.36 20.41 2.51
CA HIS A 55 -2.82 20.54 2.46
C HIS A 55 -3.46 19.77 1.30
N ARG A 56 -2.75 18.79 0.71
CA ARG A 56 -3.18 18.08 -0.50
C ARG A 56 -3.51 16.61 -0.25
N TRP A 57 -3.72 16.23 1.00
CA TRP A 57 -4.08 14.89 1.43
C TRP A 57 -5.42 14.91 2.18
#